data_AF-A0A087TG62-F1
#
_entry.id   AF-A0A087TG62-F1
#
_cell.length_a   1.000
_cell.length_b   1.000
_cell.length_c   1.000
_cell.angle_alpha   90.00
_cell.angle_beta   90.00
_cell.angle_gamma   90.00
#
_symmetry.space_group_name_H-M   'P 1'
#
loop_
_entity.id
_entity.type
_entity.pdbx_description
1 polymer ?
#
loop_
_entity_poly.entity_id
_entity_poly.type
_entity_poly.pdbx_seq_one_letter_code
_entity_poly.pdbx_strand_id
1 'polypeptide(L)'
;MAELNGSSEFNELEKITSLCLEAQLNESSSCDELQKETENGSGVIQPSKISDPLPWDDYFMSLCLLTSARSKDPNTKVGACIVNCEKKIVGLGYNGMPRGIKDGELPWDKTADEVFKTKYPYVCHAEMNAIMNCIGRNLSDCIIYVNKFPCPECAKLIIQSGIKKVMYMDPKLVLGAYDETYPSRKMFDCSGVTHHRFVPSVKKVTIDIQTPSKIPVFIEK
;
A
#
# COMPACT_ATOMS: atom_id res chain seq x y z
N MET A 1 -52.72 16.80 35.89
CA MET A 1 -52.79 17.00 34.43
C MET A 1 -51.58 16.30 33.83
N ALA A 2 -51.85 15.25 33.06
CA ALA A 2 -50.97 14.62 32.07
C ALA A 2 -50.57 15.66 30.99
N GLU A 3 -49.58 15.54 30.11
CA GLU A 3 -48.86 14.41 29.52
C GLU A 3 -47.64 15.02 28.78
N LEU A 4 -46.50 14.33 28.71
CA LEU A 4 -45.33 14.76 27.93
C LEU A 4 -45.44 14.23 26.49
N ASN A 5 -45.51 15.15 25.52
CA ASN A 5 -45.52 14.85 24.09
C ASN A 5 -44.14 14.38 23.61
N GLY A 6 -43.99 13.08 23.34
CA GLY A 6 -42.92 12.50 22.54
C GLY A 6 -43.54 11.63 21.44
N SER A 7 -43.65 12.15 20.21
CA SER A 7 -44.29 11.41 19.12
C SER A 7 -43.93 11.90 17.71
N SER A 8 -42.67 12.24 17.42
CA SER A 8 -42.26 12.53 16.03
C SER A 8 -41.02 11.80 15.51
N GLU A 9 -40.25 11.08 16.32
CA GLU A 9 -39.06 10.33 15.84
C GLU A 9 -39.30 8.81 15.64
N PHE A 10 -40.41 8.25 16.11
CA PHE A 10 -40.69 6.82 15.95
C PHE A 10 -41.30 6.42 14.59
N ASN A 11 -41.75 7.39 13.79
CA ASN A 11 -42.52 7.13 12.57
C ASN A 11 -41.67 7.08 11.28
N GLU A 12 -40.41 7.50 11.32
CA GLU A 12 -39.48 7.38 10.18
C GLU A 12 -38.79 6.00 10.13
N LEU A 13 -38.50 5.40 11.28
CA LEU A 13 -37.81 4.11 11.34
C LEU A 13 -38.69 2.95 10.86
N GLU A 14 -39.99 2.98 11.14
CA GLU A 14 -40.96 1.99 10.61
C GLU A 14 -41.17 2.14 9.10
N LYS A 15 -41.13 3.37 8.56
CA LYS A 15 -41.20 3.62 7.11
C LYS A 15 -39.97 3.08 6.36
N ILE A 16 -38.78 3.27 6.92
CA ILE A 16 -37.53 2.74 6.32
C ILE A 16 -37.53 1.21 6.34
N THR A 17 -38.03 0.60 7.42
CA THR A 17 -38.08 -0.87 7.55
C THR A 17 -39.09 -1.48 6.58
N SER A 18 -40.24 -0.84 6.34
CA SER A 18 -41.25 -1.28 5.35
C SER A 18 -40.75 -1.16 3.90
N LEU A 19 -40.03 -0.09 3.57
CA LEU A 19 -39.42 0.10 2.24
C LEU A 19 -38.32 -0.94 1.94
N CYS A 20 -37.56 -1.35 2.95
CA CYS A 20 -36.57 -2.42 2.81
C CYS A 20 -37.22 -3.81 2.61
N LEU A 21 -38.39 -4.06 3.21
CA LEU A 21 -39.09 -5.34 3.09
C LEU A 21 -39.77 -5.51 1.72
N GLU A 22 -40.33 -4.43 1.16
CA GLU A 22 -40.92 -4.44 -0.19
C GLU A 22 -39.86 -4.57 -1.29
N ALA A 23 -38.66 -4.03 -1.11
CA ALA A 23 -37.54 -4.21 -2.03
C ALA A 23 -37.05 -5.67 -2.08
N GLN A 24 -37.12 -6.41 -0.95
CA GLN A 24 -36.71 -7.82 -0.88
C GLN A 24 -37.72 -8.80 -1.48
N LEU A 25 -39.00 -8.41 -1.61
CA LEU A 25 -40.05 -9.26 -2.21
C LEU A 25 -40.21 -9.05 -3.72
N ASN A 26 -39.75 -7.91 -4.27
CA ASN A 26 -39.82 -7.64 -5.71
C ASN A 26 -38.62 -8.17 -6.52
N GLU A 27 -37.52 -8.58 -5.88
CA GLU A 27 -36.37 -9.20 -6.59
C GLU A 27 -36.63 -10.66 -6.99
N SER A 28 -37.66 -11.33 -6.46
CA SER A 28 -37.96 -12.73 -6.75
C SER A 28 -38.89 -12.97 -7.96
N SER A 29 -39.22 -11.94 -8.74
CA SER A 29 -40.22 -12.04 -9.82
C SER A 29 -39.72 -11.76 -11.24
N SER A 30 -38.42 -11.50 -11.45
CA SER A 30 -37.91 -11.13 -12.80
C SER A 30 -36.93 -12.15 -13.40
N CYS A 31 -36.68 -13.30 -12.75
CA CYS A 31 -35.72 -14.29 -13.25
C CYS A 31 -36.23 -15.11 -14.46
N ASP A 32 -37.52 -15.06 -14.81
CA ASP A 32 -38.10 -15.94 -15.84
C ASP A 32 -38.19 -15.33 -17.25
N GLU A 33 -37.91 -14.03 -17.43
CA GLU A 33 -37.98 -13.37 -18.76
C GLU A 33 -36.62 -13.16 -19.46
N LEU A 34 -35.49 -13.53 -18.83
CA LEU A 34 -34.16 -13.40 -19.43
C LEU A 34 -33.62 -14.66 -20.12
N GLN A 35 -34.46 -15.67 -20.36
CA GLN A 35 -34.04 -16.94 -20.99
C GLN A 35 -34.34 -17.06 -22.51
N LYS A 36 -34.66 -15.98 -23.22
CA LYS A 36 -35.03 -16.08 -24.67
C LYS A 36 -34.17 -15.36 -25.70
N GLU A 37 -33.03 -14.76 -25.35
CA GLU A 37 -32.17 -14.08 -26.35
C GLU A 37 -30.69 -14.48 -26.34
N THR A 38 -30.36 -15.76 -26.14
CA THR A 38 -29.00 -16.27 -26.39
C THR A 38 -28.98 -17.51 -27.27
N GLU A 39 -29.67 -17.44 -28.41
CA GLU A 39 -29.32 -18.20 -29.60
C GLU A 39 -28.77 -17.22 -30.64
N ASN A 40 -27.46 -16.93 -30.56
CA ASN A 40 -26.54 -16.59 -31.66
C ASN A 40 -25.36 -15.75 -31.12
N GLY A 41 -24.22 -16.41 -30.90
CA GLY A 41 -22.98 -15.72 -30.54
C GLY A 41 -22.02 -16.60 -29.75
N SER A 42 -21.39 -17.56 -30.44
CA SER A 42 -20.34 -18.41 -29.90
C SER A 42 -19.22 -17.60 -29.24
N GLY A 43 -19.06 -17.79 -27.93
CA GLY A 43 -17.99 -17.18 -27.15
C GLY A 43 -18.07 -17.55 -25.67
N VAL A 44 -18.18 -18.85 -25.35
CA VAL A 44 -18.05 -19.33 -23.96
C VAL A 44 -16.63 -19.01 -23.49
N ILE A 45 -16.46 -17.91 -22.76
CA ILE A 45 -15.23 -17.64 -22.01
C ILE A 45 -15.20 -18.64 -20.85
N GLN A 46 -14.52 -19.76 -21.09
CA GLN A 46 -14.14 -20.69 -20.05
C GLN A 46 -13.39 -19.92 -18.95
N PRO A 47 -13.64 -20.16 -17.65
CA PRO A 47 -12.82 -19.59 -16.59
C PRO A 47 -11.37 -20.01 -16.87
N SER A 48 -10.54 -19.04 -17.23
CA SER A 48 -9.13 -19.27 -17.47
C SER A 48 -8.54 -19.94 -16.23
N LYS A 49 -7.73 -20.98 -16.43
CA LYS A 49 -6.98 -21.68 -15.38
C LYS A 49 -6.53 -20.66 -14.33
N ILE A 50 -6.91 -20.88 -13.06
CA ILE A 50 -6.44 -20.07 -11.92
C ILE A 50 -4.93 -19.97 -12.06
N SER A 51 -4.41 -18.78 -12.39
CA SER A 51 -2.98 -18.57 -12.43
C SER A 51 -2.44 -18.81 -11.03
N ASP A 52 -1.30 -19.48 -10.91
CA ASP A 52 -0.65 -19.70 -9.61
C ASP A 52 -0.64 -18.39 -8.78
N PRO A 53 -0.86 -18.48 -7.46
CA PRO A 53 -0.91 -17.31 -6.60
C PRO A 53 0.39 -16.49 -6.71
N LEU A 54 0.25 -15.17 -6.58
CA LEU A 54 1.40 -14.26 -6.58
C LEU A 54 2.37 -14.66 -5.45
N PRO A 55 3.67 -14.91 -5.74
CA PRO A 55 4.64 -15.24 -4.71
C PRO A 55 4.77 -14.12 -3.68
N TRP A 56 5.09 -14.48 -2.44
CA TRP A 56 5.04 -13.56 -1.30
C TRP A 56 5.94 -12.32 -1.47
N ASP A 57 7.18 -12.50 -1.91
CA ASP A 57 8.12 -11.38 -2.06
C ASP A 57 7.65 -10.44 -3.18
N ASP A 58 7.13 -10.98 -4.29
CA ASP A 58 6.50 -10.19 -5.37
C ASP A 58 5.25 -9.46 -4.88
N TYR A 59 4.43 -10.10 -4.04
CA TYR A 59 3.25 -9.48 -3.43
C TYR A 59 3.65 -8.30 -2.52
N PHE A 60 4.59 -8.48 -1.60
CA PHE A 60 4.99 -7.43 -0.67
C PHE A 60 5.74 -6.29 -1.36
N MET A 61 6.57 -6.60 -2.36
CA MET A 61 7.22 -5.57 -3.16
C MET A 61 6.20 -4.82 -4.05
N SER A 62 5.21 -5.52 -4.62
CA SER A 62 4.12 -4.87 -5.36
C SER A 62 3.31 -3.92 -4.48
N LEU A 63 3.02 -4.34 -3.23
CA LEU A 63 2.33 -3.48 -2.26
C LEU A 63 3.18 -2.25 -1.88
N CYS A 64 4.50 -2.44 -1.73
CA CYS A 64 5.45 -1.33 -1.53
C CYS A 64 5.39 -0.33 -2.71
N LEU A 65 5.43 -0.81 -3.95
CA LEU A 65 5.31 0.04 -5.14
C LEU A 65 3.96 0.77 -5.20
N LEU A 66 2.85 0.07 -4.94
CA LEU A 66 1.52 0.67 -4.89
C LEU A 66 1.44 1.74 -3.79
N THR A 67 2.01 1.47 -2.62
CA THR A 67 2.07 2.42 -1.51
C THR A 67 2.85 3.69 -1.89
N SER A 68 3.94 3.55 -2.66
CA SER A 68 4.73 4.69 -3.15
C SER A 68 3.92 5.66 -4.00
N ALA A 69 2.86 5.19 -4.69
CA ALA A 69 1.99 6.03 -5.51
C ALA A 69 1.23 7.10 -4.70
N ARG A 70 1.13 6.94 -3.37
CA ARG A 70 0.57 7.96 -2.47
C ARG A 70 1.51 9.13 -2.20
N SER A 71 2.80 9.02 -2.52
CA SER A 71 3.74 10.12 -2.32
C SER A 71 3.40 11.31 -3.20
N LYS A 72 3.42 12.51 -2.59
CA LYS A 72 3.22 13.79 -3.28
C LYS A 72 4.52 14.38 -3.84
N ASP A 73 5.66 13.74 -3.59
CA ASP A 73 6.94 14.16 -4.15
C ASP A 73 6.87 14.03 -5.68
N PRO A 74 7.12 15.10 -6.44
CA PRO A 74 7.07 15.07 -7.90
C PRO A 74 8.31 14.37 -8.51
N ASN A 75 9.39 14.25 -7.75
CA ASN A 75 10.69 13.79 -8.25
C ASN A 75 10.98 12.32 -7.91
N THR A 76 10.54 11.86 -6.74
CA THR A 76 10.95 10.54 -6.24
C THR A 76 9.85 9.95 -5.36
N LYS A 77 9.27 8.83 -5.78
CA LYS A 77 8.22 8.13 -5.05
C LYS A 77 8.80 6.85 -4.44
N VAL A 78 8.90 6.83 -3.12
CA VAL A 78 9.42 5.72 -2.33
C VAL A 78 8.29 5.14 -1.51
N GLY A 79 8.19 3.82 -1.49
CA GLY A 79 7.29 3.06 -0.64
C GLY A 79 8.08 2.11 0.25
N ALA A 80 7.49 1.74 1.38
CA ALA A 80 8.00 0.73 2.28
C ALA A 80 6.85 -0.12 2.85
N CYS A 81 7.10 -1.41 3.01
CA CYS A 81 6.16 -2.38 3.57
C CYS A 81 6.89 -3.25 4.60
N ILE A 82 6.39 -3.28 5.83
CA ILE A 82 6.96 -4.08 6.92
C ILE A 82 6.06 -5.29 7.16
N VAL A 83 6.68 -6.47 7.20
CA VAL A 83 6.01 -7.75 7.28
C VAL A 83 6.63 -8.57 8.42
N ASN A 84 5.79 -9.20 9.23
CA ASN A 84 6.25 -10.08 10.31
C ASN A 84 6.52 -11.53 9.84
N CYS A 85 7.00 -12.39 10.74
CA CYS A 85 7.28 -13.80 10.45
C CYS A 85 6.05 -14.61 10.02
N GLU A 86 4.84 -14.18 10.40
CA GLU A 86 3.56 -14.78 9.99
C GLU A 86 3.05 -14.26 8.63
N LYS A 87 3.87 -13.50 7.90
CA LYS A 87 3.54 -12.88 6.60
C LYS A 87 2.38 -11.87 6.68
N LYS A 88 2.18 -11.27 7.85
CA LYS A 88 1.20 -10.20 8.07
C LYS A 88 1.88 -8.86 7.87
N ILE A 89 1.22 -7.99 7.11
CA ILE A 89 1.64 -6.59 6.96
C ILE A 89 1.39 -5.89 8.30
N VAL A 90 2.44 -5.33 8.88
CA VAL A 90 2.38 -4.61 10.16
C VAL A 90 2.58 -3.11 10.01
N GLY A 91 3.14 -2.68 8.87
CA GLY A 91 3.32 -1.25 8.55
C GLY A 91 3.47 -0.99 7.08
N LEU A 92 2.94 0.14 6.64
CA LEU A 92 3.12 0.70 5.30
C LEU A 92 3.55 2.15 5.43
N GLY A 93 4.42 2.60 4.53
CA GLY A 93 4.90 3.97 4.49
C GLY A 93 5.26 4.43 3.09
N TYR A 94 5.14 5.73 2.85
CA TYR A 94 5.62 6.40 1.65
C TYR A 94 6.30 7.71 2.04
N ASN A 95 7.18 8.24 1.20
CA ASN A 95 7.84 9.51 1.49
C ASN A 95 6.86 10.69 1.38
N GLY A 96 6.90 11.59 2.35
CA GLY A 96 5.93 12.67 2.50
C GLY A 96 6.38 13.71 3.53
N MET A 97 5.70 14.85 3.56
CA MET A 97 5.89 15.82 4.65
C MET A 97 5.33 15.26 5.98
N PRO A 98 5.80 15.77 7.13
CA PRO A 98 5.28 15.40 8.44
C PRO A 98 3.76 15.55 8.54
N ARG A 99 3.14 14.72 9.39
CA ARG A 99 1.68 14.76 9.61
C ARG A 99 1.24 16.15 10.10
N GLY A 100 0.14 16.63 9.56
CA GLY A 100 -0.46 17.92 9.95
C GLY A 100 0.01 19.12 9.14
N ILE A 101 1.01 18.96 8.28
CA ILE A 101 1.47 20.02 7.37
C ILE A 101 0.66 19.96 6.08
N LYS A 102 0.06 21.08 5.67
CA LYS A 102 -0.76 21.14 4.45
C LYS A 102 0.10 21.14 3.20
N ASP A 103 -0.50 20.72 2.09
CA ASP A 103 0.17 20.77 0.81
C ASP A 103 0.51 22.21 0.41
N GLY A 104 1.74 22.42 -0.07
CA GLY A 104 2.23 23.73 -0.48
C GLY A 104 2.88 24.57 0.62
N GLU A 105 2.78 24.16 1.90
CA GLU A 105 3.45 24.89 2.99
C GLU A 105 4.97 24.66 3.03
N LEU A 106 5.44 23.52 2.51
CA LEU A 106 6.86 23.17 2.49
C LEU A 106 7.34 22.86 1.06
N PRO A 107 8.60 23.19 0.75
CA PRO A 107 9.15 23.04 -0.60
C PRO A 107 9.35 21.58 -0.99
N TRP A 108 9.12 21.28 -2.28
CA TRP A 108 9.45 19.99 -2.90
C TRP A 108 10.74 20.03 -3.74
N ASP A 109 11.34 21.22 -3.87
CA ASP A 109 12.52 21.43 -4.70
C ASP A 109 13.75 20.72 -4.15
N LYS A 110 14.59 20.23 -5.07
CA LYS A 110 15.86 19.56 -4.75
C LYS A 110 17.02 20.55 -4.67
N THR A 111 16.86 21.74 -5.22
CA THR A 111 17.93 22.73 -5.34
C THR A 111 17.38 24.10 -5.00
N ALA A 112 18.10 24.82 -4.15
CA ALA A 112 17.84 26.21 -3.81
C ALA A 112 19.15 26.81 -3.28
N ASP A 113 19.22 28.14 -3.20
CA ASP A 113 20.38 28.84 -2.66
C ASP A 113 20.65 28.45 -1.19
N GLU A 114 19.59 28.15 -0.45
CA GLU A 114 19.64 27.79 0.96
C GLU A 114 19.01 26.41 1.19
N VAL A 115 19.67 25.56 1.99
CA VAL A 115 19.24 24.16 2.19
C VAL A 115 17.84 24.05 2.77
N PHE A 116 17.42 24.96 3.65
CA PHE A 116 16.06 24.99 4.21
C PHE A 116 14.99 25.43 3.21
N LYS A 117 15.36 25.87 2.01
CA LYS A 117 14.43 26.10 0.90
C LYS A 117 14.28 24.85 0.01
N THR A 118 14.94 23.75 0.35
CA THR A 118 14.79 22.45 -0.32
C THR A 118 13.92 21.50 0.50
N LYS A 119 13.47 20.40 -0.11
CA LYS A 119 12.68 19.37 0.61
C LYS A 119 13.45 18.60 1.69
N TYR A 120 14.79 18.56 1.60
CA TYR A 120 15.61 17.61 2.35
C TYR A 120 15.51 17.71 3.87
N PRO A 121 15.38 18.90 4.48
CA PRO A 121 15.23 19.01 5.94
C PRO A 121 13.87 18.55 6.46
N TYR A 122 12.87 18.43 5.58
CA TYR A 122 11.48 18.26 5.98
C TYR A 122 10.91 16.90 5.61
N VAL A 123 11.32 16.32 4.49
CA VAL A 123 10.72 15.09 3.98
C VAL A 123 10.98 13.91 4.92
N CYS A 124 9.91 13.26 5.36
CA CYS A 124 9.99 11.97 6.04
C CYS A 124 10.09 10.86 4.98
N HIS A 125 11.08 9.98 5.12
CA HIS A 125 11.28 8.85 4.23
C HIS A 125 10.22 7.76 4.43
N ALA A 126 10.06 6.89 3.43
CA ALA A 126 9.06 5.83 3.45
C ALA A 126 9.29 4.83 4.59
N GLU A 127 10.54 4.48 4.86
CA GLU A 127 10.96 3.54 5.90
C GLU A 127 10.64 4.11 7.30
N MET A 128 10.95 5.39 7.51
CA MET A 128 10.59 6.09 8.75
C MET A 128 9.08 6.07 8.95
N ASN A 129 8.32 6.45 7.93
CA ASN A 129 6.86 6.47 8.01
C ASN A 129 6.29 5.06 8.23
N ALA A 130 6.84 4.02 7.60
CA ALA A 130 6.39 2.65 7.80
C ALA A 130 6.58 2.20 9.25
N ILE A 131 7.75 2.45 9.85
CA ILE A 131 8.04 2.15 11.25
C ILE A 131 7.10 2.91 12.19
N MET A 132 6.93 4.22 11.97
CA MET A 132 6.07 5.07 12.79
C MET A 132 4.57 4.76 12.64
N ASN A 133 4.16 4.11 11.55
CA ASN A 133 2.78 3.68 11.33
C ASN A 133 2.46 2.34 12.01
N CYS A 134 3.45 1.60 12.51
CA CYS A 134 3.29 0.30 13.18
C CYS A 134 2.81 0.43 14.65
N ILE A 135 1.69 1.11 14.91
CA ILE A 135 1.21 1.38 16.27
C ILE A 135 0.95 0.06 17.02
N GLY A 136 1.60 -0.11 18.19
CA GLY A 136 1.37 -1.24 19.09
C GLY A 136 1.92 -2.58 18.58
N ARG A 137 2.77 -2.59 17.55
CA ARG A 137 3.37 -3.82 17.00
C ARG A 137 4.85 -3.89 17.31
N ASN A 138 5.31 -5.08 17.72
CA ASN A 138 6.73 -5.37 17.80
C ASN A 138 7.28 -5.59 16.38
N LEU A 139 8.34 -4.85 16.03
CA LEU A 139 9.03 -4.97 14.72
C LEU A 139 10.25 -5.89 14.77
N SER A 140 10.51 -6.51 15.93
CA SER A 140 11.50 -7.57 16.06
C SER A 140 11.23 -8.67 15.04
N ASP A 141 12.30 -9.14 14.40
CA ASP A 141 12.28 -10.24 13.42
C ASP A 141 11.41 -9.98 12.18
N CYS A 142 11.00 -8.73 11.96
CA CYS A 142 10.30 -8.34 10.75
C CYS A 142 11.25 -8.17 9.56
N ILE A 143 10.66 -8.15 8.37
CA ILE A 143 11.28 -7.83 7.09
C ILE A 143 10.69 -6.50 6.61
N ILE A 144 11.54 -5.58 6.14
CA ILE A 144 11.10 -4.38 5.43
C ILE A 144 11.39 -4.50 3.93
N TYR A 145 10.36 -4.37 3.12
CA TYR A 145 10.44 -4.23 1.66
C TYR A 145 10.43 -2.75 1.32
N VAL A 146 11.35 -2.31 0.47
CA VAL A 146 11.47 -0.91 0.06
C VAL A 146 11.89 -0.83 -1.41
N ASN A 147 11.32 0.10 -2.18
CA ASN A 147 11.68 0.19 -3.60
C ASN A 147 13.04 0.89 -3.85
N LYS A 148 13.66 1.46 -2.82
CA LYS A 148 14.98 2.13 -2.88
C LYS A 148 15.83 1.76 -1.67
N PHE A 149 17.14 1.57 -1.86
CA PHE A 149 18.04 1.22 -0.75
C PHE A 149 18.01 2.27 0.37
N PRO A 150 17.89 1.86 1.66
CA PRO A 150 17.75 2.81 2.77
C PRO A 150 18.94 3.76 2.95
N CYS A 151 18.64 5.03 3.20
CA CYS A 151 19.67 6.02 3.58
C CYS A 151 20.22 5.74 4.99
N PRO A 152 21.33 6.38 5.40
CA PRO A 152 21.94 6.13 6.71
C PRO A 152 20.99 6.36 7.89
N GLU A 153 20.15 7.40 7.83
CA GLU A 153 19.18 7.66 8.90
C GLU A 153 18.09 6.59 8.96
N CYS A 154 17.58 6.14 7.82
CA CYS A 154 16.62 5.03 7.77
C CYS A 154 17.24 3.71 8.24
N ALA A 155 18.52 3.46 7.92
CA ALA A 155 19.23 2.28 8.42
C ALA A 155 19.31 2.25 9.94
N LYS A 156 19.61 3.39 10.59
CA LYS A 156 19.57 3.52 12.06
C LYS A 156 18.18 3.17 12.61
N LEU A 157 17.11 3.73 12.02
CA LEU A 157 15.74 3.45 12.44
C LEU A 157 15.36 1.98 12.29
N ILE A 158 15.71 1.36 11.16
CA ILE A 158 15.48 -0.07 10.89
C ILE A 158 16.16 -0.92 11.96
N ILE A 159 17.45 -0.68 12.23
CA ILE A 159 18.22 -1.42 13.23
C ILE A 159 17.61 -1.26 14.62
N GLN A 160 17.36 -0.01 15.04
CA GLN A 160 16.81 0.28 16.37
C GLN A 160 15.39 -0.25 16.56
N SER A 161 14.62 -0.44 15.48
CA SER A 161 13.27 -1.02 15.54
C SER A 161 13.27 -2.54 15.73
N GLY A 162 14.40 -3.23 15.56
CA GLY A 162 14.52 -4.68 15.69
C GLY A 162 14.28 -5.48 14.40
N ILE A 163 14.00 -4.79 13.28
CA ILE A 163 13.87 -5.41 11.95
C ILE A 163 15.17 -6.14 11.58
N LYS A 164 15.07 -7.37 11.06
CA LYS A 164 16.23 -8.24 10.79
C LYS A 164 16.59 -8.39 9.32
N LYS A 165 15.70 -7.98 8.41
CA LYS A 165 15.92 -8.13 6.97
C LYS A 165 15.38 -6.95 6.18
N VAL A 166 16.17 -6.48 5.22
CA VAL A 166 15.81 -5.45 4.25
C VAL A 166 15.78 -6.07 2.86
N MET A 167 14.65 -5.99 2.17
CA MET A 167 14.48 -6.36 0.76
C MET A 167 14.34 -5.08 -0.07
N TYR A 168 15.28 -4.81 -0.97
CA TYR A 168 15.29 -3.55 -1.73
C TYR A 168 15.30 -3.75 -3.24
N MET A 169 14.58 -2.92 -4.01
CA MET A 169 14.55 -3.03 -5.48
C MET A 169 15.71 -2.29 -6.17
N ASP A 170 15.82 -0.97 -5.95
CA ASP A 170 16.87 -0.13 -6.53
C ASP A 170 18.05 0.03 -5.55
N PRO A 171 19.28 -0.40 -5.90
CA PRO A 171 20.46 -0.24 -5.05
C PRO A 171 20.91 1.22 -4.82
N LYS A 172 20.28 2.23 -5.47
CA LYS A 172 20.78 3.61 -5.62
C LYS A 172 22.06 3.67 -6.48
N LEU A 173 22.11 4.67 -7.35
CA LEU A 173 23.24 4.89 -8.27
C LEU A 173 24.52 5.26 -7.49
N VAL A 174 25.59 4.51 -7.77
CA VAL A 174 26.97 4.90 -7.45
C VAL A 174 27.37 5.96 -8.47
N LEU A 175 27.39 7.23 -8.06
CA LEU A 175 27.88 8.32 -8.92
C LEU A 175 29.37 8.52 -8.61
N GLY A 176 30.23 7.93 -9.44
CA GLY A 176 31.68 8.05 -9.32
C GLY A 176 32.24 7.29 -8.11
N ALA A 177 33.21 7.87 -7.40
CA ALA A 177 33.87 7.23 -6.27
C ALA A 177 33.08 7.29 -4.95
N TYR A 178 31.95 8.01 -4.91
CA TYR A 178 31.16 8.19 -3.70
C TYR A 178 29.93 7.28 -3.70
N ASP A 179 29.90 6.42 -2.70
CA ASP A 179 28.82 5.48 -2.46
C ASP A 179 27.98 5.95 -1.27
N GLU A 180 26.88 6.66 -1.56
CA GLU A 180 25.90 7.13 -0.55
C GLU A 180 25.34 6.00 0.32
N THR A 181 25.41 4.76 -0.17
CA THR A 181 24.84 3.59 0.48
C THR A 181 25.85 2.81 1.32
N TYR A 182 27.14 3.17 1.26
CA TYR A 182 28.20 2.55 2.05
C TYR A 182 27.93 2.61 3.57
N PRO A 183 27.57 3.78 4.17
CA PRO A 183 27.34 3.84 5.62
C PRO A 183 26.18 2.94 6.06
N SER A 184 25.09 2.91 5.27
CA SER A 184 23.93 2.05 5.51
C SER A 184 24.32 0.57 5.46
N ARG A 185 25.03 0.12 4.40
CA ARG A 185 25.53 -1.26 4.30
C ARG A 185 26.41 -1.62 5.48
N LYS A 186 27.36 -0.75 5.83
CA LYS A 186 28.26 -0.97 6.95
C LYS A 186 27.51 -1.12 8.27
N MET A 187 26.48 -0.30 8.51
CA MET A 187 25.63 -0.43 9.70
C MET A 187 24.82 -1.73 9.72
N PHE A 188 24.24 -2.13 8.57
CA PHE A 188 23.52 -3.39 8.47
C PHE A 188 24.45 -4.60 8.71
N ASP A 189 25.62 -4.62 8.08
CA ASP A 189 26.62 -5.68 8.25
C ASP A 189 27.09 -5.79 9.71
N CYS A 190 27.38 -4.66 10.36
CA CYS A 190 27.81 -4.63 11.76
C CYS A 190 26.70 -5.02 12.76
N SER A 191 25.43 -4.76 12.44
CA SER A 191 24.29 -5.05 13.32
C SER A 191 23.67 -6.43 13.10
N GLY A 192 24.07 -7.14 12.03
CA GLY A 192 23.49 -8.41 11.64
C GLY A 192 22.11 -8.29 10.96
N VAL A 193 21.70 -7.09 10.54
CA VAL A 193 20.52 -6.91 9.70
C VAL A 193 20.89 -7.30 8.28
N THR A 194 20.25 -8.34 7.76
CA THR A 194 20.50 -8.80 6.38
C THR A 194 19.89 -7.84 5.37
N HIS A 195 20.55 -7.64 4.23
CA HIS A 195 20.03 -6.81 3.14
C HIS A 195 20.22 -7.51 1.80
N HIS A 196 19.14 -7.64 1.04
CA HIS A 196 19.15 -8.33 -0.24
C HIS A 196 18.42 -7.52 -1.29
N ARG A 197 19.01 -7.49 -2.49
CA ARG A 197 18.32 -6.96 -3.66
C ARG A 197 17.18 -7.91 -4.02
N PHE A 198 15.98 -7.36 -4.11
CA PHE A 198 14.81 -8.05 -4.61
C PHE A 198 14.97 -8.33 -6.10
N VAL A 199 14.74 -9.58 -6.48
CA VAL A 199 14.68 -10.03 -7.87
C VAL A 199 13.25 -10.54 -8.09
N PRO A 200 12.46 -9.88 -8.96
CA PRO A 200 11.08 -10.28 -9.19
C PRO A 200 11.03 -11.67 -9.82
N SER A 201 10.10 -12.50 -9.35
CA SER A 201 9.80 -13.80 -9.96
C SER A 201 8.70 -13.71 -11.02
N VAL A 202 7.96 -12.61 -11.03
CA VAL A 202 6.96 -12.26 -12.05
C VAL A 202 7.35 -10.97 -12.76
N LYS A 203 7.10 -10.88 -14.07
CA LYS A 203 7.45 -9.69 -14.86
C LYS A 203 6.56 -8.49 -14.54
N LYS A 204 5.27 -8.72 -14.34
CA LYS A 204 4.29 -7.64 -14.18
C LYS A 204 3.09 -8.09 -13.35
N VAL A 205 2.64 -7.21 -12.47
CA VAL A 205 1.35 -7.31 -11.76
C VAL A 205 0.50 -6.11 -12.19
N THR A 206 -0.69 -6.37 -12.71
CA THR A 206 -1.65 -5.33 -13.12
C THR A 206 -2.91 -5.45 -12.27
N ILE A 207 -3.37 -4.32 -11.72
CA ILE A 207 -4.58 -4.23 -10.92
C ILE A 207 -5.60 -3.41 -11.71
N ASP A 208 -6.71 -4.03 -12.09
CA ASP A 208 -7.84 -3.34 -12.72
C ASP A 208 -8.85 -2.94 -11.61
N ILE A 209 -9.01 -1.63 -11.43
CA ILE A 209 -9.93 -1.05 -10.43
C ILE A 209 -11.30 -0.68 -11.03
N GLN A 210 -11.46 -0.75 -12.35
CA GLN A 210 -12.67 -0.33 -13.04
C GLN A 210 -13.61 -1.50 -13.31
N THR A 211 -13.05 -2.67 -13.66
CA THR A 211 -13.86 -3.83 -14.02
C THR A 211 -14.22 -4.64 -12.78
N PRO A 212 -15.52 -4.81 -12.44
CA PRO A 212 -15.95 -5.80 -11.45
C PRO A 212 -15.82 -7.21 -12.04
N SER A 213 -14.59 -7.63 -12.30
CA SER A 213 -14.27 -8.98 -12.76
C SER A 213 -14.15 -9.91 -11.54
N LYS A 214 -14.32 -11.22 -11.77
CA LYS A 214 -14.06 -12.24 -10.72
C LYS A 214 -12.57 -12.28 -10.30
N ILE A 215 -11.66 -11.79 -11.14
CA ILE A 215 -10.21 -11.77 -10.88
C ILE A 215 -9.64 -10.40 -11.34
N PRO A 216 -9.61 -9.38 -10.46
CA PRO A 216 -9.18 -8.03 -10.81
C PRO A 216 -7.65 -7.84 -10.86
N VAL A 217 -6.88 -8.92 -10.69
CA VAL A 217 -5.41 -8.88 -10.64
C VAL A 217 -4.84 -9.83 -11.68
N PHE A 218 -3.99 -9.32 -12.56
CA PHE A 218 -3.34 -10.05 -13.64
C PHE A 218 -1.85 -10.18 -13.39
N ILE A 219 -1.31 -11.40 -13.53
CA ILE A 219 0.10 -11.72 -13.27
C ILE A 219 0.74 -12.20 -14.58
N GLU A 220 1.79 -11.51 -15.00
CA GLU A 220 2.63 -11.88 -16.15
C GLU A 220 3.91 -12.54 -15.64
N LYS A 221 4.19 -13.77 -16.07
CA LYS A 221 5.39 -14.55 -15.70
C LYS A 221 6.53 -14.35 -16.71
#